data_AF-A0A1F4PEE6-F1
#
_entry.id   AF-A0A1F4PEE6-F1
#
_cell.length_a   1.000
_cell.length_b   1.000
_cell.length_c   1.000
_cell.angle_alpha   90.00
_cell.angle_beta   90.00
_cell.angle_gamma   90.00
#
_symmetry.space_group_name_H-M   'P 1'
#
loop_
_entity.id
_entity.type
_entity.pdbx_description
1 polymer ?
#
loop_
_entity_poly.entity_id
_entity_poly.type
_entity_poly.pdbx_seq_one_letter_code
_entity_poly.pdbx_strand_id
1 'polypeptide(L)' 'MTIHPPRHIVWSTDKVDLRDPFQRRWLLRQTLMRGRAEDVRALELAEIKRELDELDLPENIQGLWRRYLEVADARSKST' A
#
# COMPACT_ATOMS: atom_id res chain seq x y z
N MET A 1 -13.20 9.96 -2.06
CA MET A 1 -13.45 10.30 -0.65
C MET A 1 -12.18 10.97 -0.20
N THR A 2 -12.28 12.17 0.35
CA THR A 2 -11.10 12.91 0.82
C THR A 2 -10.79 12.50 2.25
N ILE A 3 -9.53 12.17 2.53
CA ILE A 3 -9.05 11.78 3.86
C ILE A 3 -7.87 12.64 4.28
N HIS A 4 -7.61 12.64 5.59
CA HIS A 4 -6.42 13.22 6.19
C HIS A 4 -5.45 12.10 6.57
N PRO A 5 -4.36 11.88 5.82
CA PRO A 5 -3.42 10.82 6.16
C PRO A 5 -2.68 11.14 7.46
N PRO A 6 -2.23 10.13 8.23
CA PRO A 6 -1.40 10.36 9.39
C PRO A 6 -0.11 11.11 9.05
N ARG A 7 0.28 12.08 9.88
CA ARG A 7 1.45 12.94 9.62
C ARG A 7 2.77 12.18 9.53
N HIS A 8 2.86 11.00 10.13
CA HIS A 8 4.05 10.15 10.05
C HIS A 8 4.19 9.40 8.72
N ILE A 9 3.10 9.24 7.97
CA ILE A 9 3.13 8.69 6.61
C ILE A 9 3.50 9.81 5.63
N VAL A 10 2.82 10.96 5.74
CA VAL A 10 3.02 12.15 4.90
C VAL A 10 2.92 13.40 5.77
N TRP A 11 3.99 14.20 5.78
CA TRP A 11 4.03 15.43 6.57
C TRP A 11 3.65 16.69 5.77
N SER A 12 3.71 16.64 4.43
CA SER A 12 3.61 17.79 3.53
C SER A 12 2.22 18.04 2.95
N THR A 13 1.29 17.09 3.09
CA THR A 13 -0.04 17.15 2.47
C THR A 13 -1.11 16.83 3.50
N ASP A 14 -2.02 17.77 3.73
CA ASP A 14 -3.08 17.60 4.72
C ASP A 14 -4.26 16.75 4.21
N LYS A 15 -4.54 16.73 2.91
CA LYS A 15 -5.72 16.06 2.33
C LYS A 15 -5.35 15.23 1.10
N VAL A 16 -5.90 14.03 1.00
CA VAL A 16 -5.75 13.12 -0.15
C VAL A 16 -7.13 12.73 -0.65
N ASP A 17 -7.42 12.87 -1.94
CA ASP A 17 -8.66 12.36 -2.54
C ASP A 17 -8.46 10.94 -3.09
N LEU A 18 -9.07 9.96 -2.43
CA LEU A 18 -9.02 8.56 -2.84
C LEU A 18 -9.84 8.25 -4.11
N ARG A 19 -10.61 9.20 -4.64
CA ARG A 19 -11.25 9.06 -5.97
C ARG A 19 -10.27 9.31 -7.11
N ASP A 20 -9.20 10.04 -6.86
CA ASP A 20 -8.13 10.26 -7.81
C ASP A 20 -7.18 9.05 -7.77
N PRO A 21 -7.10 8.23 -8.85
CA PRO A 21 -6.25 7.05 -8.88
C PRO A 21 -4.78 7.37 -8.62
N PHE A 22 -4.30 8.54 -9.05
CA PHE A 22 -2.92 8.96 -8.83
C PHE A 22 -2.65 9.18 -7.34
N GLN A 23 -3.51 9.95 -6.67
CA GLN A 23 -3.38 10.22 -5.24
C GLN A 23 -3.56 8.96 -4.38
N ARG A 24 -4.47 8.06 -4.78
CA ARG A 24 -4.68 6.78 -4.11
C ARG A 24 -3.43 5.90 -4.19
N ARG A 25 -2.86 5.73 -5.39
CA ARG A 25 -1.60 4.99 -5.60
C ARG A 25 -0.45 5.64 -4.84
N TRP A 26 -0.35 6.95 -4.88
CA TRP A 26 0.68 7.69 -4.17
C TRP A 26 0.62 7.45 -2.66
N LEU A 27 -0.57 7.53 -2.05
CA LEU A 27 -0.73 7.25 -0.62
C LEU A 27 -0.40 5.80 -0.30
N LEU A 28 -0.84 4.85 -1.13
CA LEU A 28 -0.51 3.44 -0.96
C LEU A 28 1.02 3.23 -0.97
N ARG A 29 1.73 3.83 -1.93
CA ARG A 29 3.19 3.83 -1.97
C ARG A 29 3.80 4.37 -0.69
N GLN A 30 3.33 5.51 -0.18
CA GLN A 30 3.87 6.08 1.05
C GLN A 30 3.65 5.17 2.26
N THR A 31 2.46 4.56 2.38
CA THR A 31 2.15 3.63 3.46
C THR A 31 3.02 2.37 3.40
N LEU A 32 3.28 1.82 2.22
CA LEU A 32 4.15 0.64 2.07
C LEU A 32 5.63 0.93 2.36
N MET A 33 6.08 2.19 2.18
CA MET A 33 7.46 2.60 2.42
C MET A 33 7.73 3.13 3.83
N ARG A 34 6.76 3.81 4.43
CA ARG A 34 6.92 4.61 5.68
C ARG A 34 5.86 4.32 6.73
N GLY A 35 4.82 3.57 6.39
CA GLY A 35 3.75 3.23 7.30
C GLY A 35 4.25 2.35 8.44
N ARG A 36 3.57 2.45 9.58
CA ARG A 36 3.79 1.56 10.71
C ARG A 36 3.06 0.24 10.47
N ALA A 37 3.32 -0.75 11.32
CA ALA A 37 2.68 -2.06 11.19
C ALA A 37 1.14 -1.99 11.26
N GLU A 38 0.59 -1.07 12.06
CA GLU A 38 -0.84 -0.79 12.12
C GLU A 38 -1.40 -0.20 10.81
N ASP A 39 -0.69 0.73 10.17
CA ASP A 39 -1.13 1.34 8.91
C ASP A 39 -1.14 0.30 7.78
N VAL A 40 -0.10 -0.52 7.73
CA VAL A 40 0.03 -1.60 6.75
C VAL A 40 -1.05 -2.68 6.95
N ARG A 41 -1.39 -3.00 8.21
CA ARG A 41 -2.47 -3.96 8.52
C ARG A 41 -3.86 -3.47 8.10
N ALA A 42 -4.08 -2.17 8.01
CA ALA A 42 -5.34 -1.59 7.57
C ALA A 42 -5.53 -1.64 6.05
N LEU A 43 -4.47 -1.93 5.28
CA LEU A 43 -4.54 -2.04 3.82
C LEU A 43 -5.16 -3.36 3.37
N GLU A 44 -5.90 -3.31 2.28
CA GLU A 44 -6.43 -4.51 1.63
C GLU A 44 -5.35 -5.18 0.77
N LEU A 45 -5.04 -6.45 1.04
CA LEU A 45 -4.03 -7.20 0.26
C LEU A 45 -4.38 -7.28 -1.23
N ALA A 46 -5.67 -7.34 -1.57
CA ALA A 46 -6.13 -7.35 -2.96
C ALA A 46 -5.81 -6.03 -3.69
N GLU A 47 -5.87 -4.89 -2.99
CA GLU A 47 -5.47 -3.60 -3.54
C GLU A 47 -3.96 -3.54 -3.75
N ILE A 48 -3.17 -3.95 -2.75
CA ILE A 48 -1.71 -4.00 -2.88
C ILE A 48 -1.34 -4.85 -4.09
N LYS A 49 -1.90 -6.05 -4.22
CA LYS A 49 -1.63 -6.97 -5.33
C LYS A 49 -1.94 -6.37 -6.70
N ARG A 50 -3.06 -5.65 -6.84
CA ARG A 50 -3.47 -5.05 -8.10
C ARG A 50 -2.57 -3.88 -8.51
N GLU A 51 -2.16 -3.06 -7.55
CA GLU A 51 -1.40 -1.85 -7.84
C GLU A 51 0.13 -2.05 -7.75
N LEU A 52 0.62 -3.18 -7.21
CA LEU A 52 2.03 -3.35 -6.82
C LEU A 52 3.04 -2.97 -7.90
N ASP A 53 2.77 -3.36 -9.15
CA ASP A 53 3.67 -3.10 -10.28
C ASP A 53 3.59 -1.64 -10.78
N GLU A 54 2.50 -0.94 -10.47
CA GLU A 54 2.26 0.46 -10.84
C GLU A 54 2.78 1.45 -9.78
N LEU A 55 3.11 0.98 -8.58
CA LEU A 55 3.56 1.82 -7.47
C LEU A 55 5.02 2.29 -7.61
N ASP A 56 5.79 1.74 -8.57
CA ASP A 56 7.19 2.07 -8.82
C ASP A 56 8.05 2.02 -7.53
N LEU A 57 7.79 1.01 -6.70
CA LEU A 57 8.48 0.85 -5.41
C LEU A 57 9.96 0.51 -5.62
N PRO A 58 10.85 0.88 -4.67
CA PRO A 58 12.20 0.35 -4.65
C PRO A 58 12.20 -1.19 -4.71
N GLU A 59 13.08 -1.77 -5.52
CA GLU A 59 13.07 -3.21 -5.86
C GLU A 59 13.06 -4.11 -4.62
N ASN A 60 13.81 -3.73 -3.58
CA ASN A 60 13.84 -4.47 -2.31
C ASN A 60 12.46 -4.50 -1.62
N ILE A 61 11.71 -3.40 -1.65
CA ILE A 61 10.38 -3.30 -1.05
C ILE A 61 9.36 -4.04 -1.91
N GLN A 62 9.39 -3.83 -3.23
CA GLN A 62 8.50 -4.53 -4.16
C GLN A 62 8.68 -6.05 -4.08
N GLY A 63 9.93 -6.52 -4.03
CA GLY A 63 10.27 -7.93 -3.92
C GLY A 63 9.79 -8.57 -2.62
N LEU A 64 9.88 -7.86 -1.49
CA LEU A 64 9.33 -8.31 -0.21
C LEU A 64 7.81 -8.51 -0.28
N TRP A 65 7.10 -7.53 -0.84
CA TRP A 65 5.64 -7.60 -1.00
C TRP A 65 5.21 -8.70 -1.95
N ARG A 66 5.91 -8.87 -3.08
CA ARG A 66 5.63 -9.93 -4.05
C ARG A 66 5.73 -11.30 -3.40
N ARG A 67 6.83 -11.58 -2.69
CA ARG A 67 7.03 -12.85 -1.96
C ARG A 67 5.97 -13.07 -0.88
N TYR A 68 5.62 -12.02 -0.13
CA TYR A 68 4.58 -12.11 0.89
C TYR A 68 3.22 -12.49 0.28
N LEU A 69 2.84 -11.85 -0.83
CA LEU A 69 1.58 -12.11 -1.52
C LEU A 69 1.53 -13.52 -2.14
N GLU A 70 2.65 -14.03 -2.67
CA GLU A 70 2.75 -15.41 -3.15
C GLU A 70 2.45 -16.43 -2.03
N VAL A 71 3.03 -16.23 -0.85
CA VAL A 71 2.78 -17.08 0.33
C VAL A 71 1.34 -16.95 0.82
N ALA A 72 0.80 -15.73 0.82
CA ALA A 72 -0.58 -15.48 1.23
C ALA A 72 -1.58 -16.18 0.30
N ASP A 73 -1.40 -16.07 -1.02
CA ASP A 73 -2.23 -16.75 -2.03
C ASP A 73 -2.18 -18.28 -1.88
N ALA A 74 -1.00 -18.85 -1.60
CA ALA A 74 -0.84 -20.29 -1.40
C ALA A 74 -1.63 -20.80 -0.18
N ARG A 75 -1.66 -20.00 0.90
CA ARG A 75 -2.46 -20.31 2.10
C ARG A 75 -3.96 -20.24 1.83
N SER A 76 -4.41 -19.22 1.09
CA SER A 76 -5.82 -19.06 0.73
C SER A 76 -6.36 -20.16 -0.19
N LYS A 77 -5.49 -20.85 -0.96
CA LYS A 77 -5.87 -21.98 -1.82
C LYS A 77 -5.90 -23.33 -1.10
N SER A 78 -5.37 -23.40 0.12
CA SER A 78 -5.25 -24.62 0.91
C SER A 78 -6.36 -24.74 1.99
N THR A 79 -7.29 -23.80 2.01
CA THR A 79 -8.52 -23.81 2.84
C THR A 79 -9.73 -23.92 1.93
#